data_AF-A0A1W6ZKQ8-F1
#
_entry.id   AF-A0A1W6ZKQ8-F1
#
_cell.length_a   1.000
_cell.length_b   1.000
_cell.length_c   1.000
_cell.angle_alpha   90.00
_cell.angle_beta   90.00
_cell.angle_gamma   90.00
#
_symmetry.space_group_name_H-M   'P 1'
#
loop_
_entity.id
_entity.type
_entity.pdbx_description
1 polymer ?
#
loop_
_entity_poly.entity_id
_entity_poly.type
_entity_poly.pdbx_seq_one_letter_code
_entity_poly.pdbx_strand_id
1 'polypeptide(L)' 'MIILRFGRKLKLPSTRFIKHQLLMMMLQDEILSSPSEKPFNAVKSPAIAKMRRLAAERPKTGAD' A
#
# COMPACT_ATOMS: atom_id res chain seq x y z
N MET A 1 -10.16 27.47 2.32
CA MET A 1 -9.64 27.53 0.93
C MET A 1 -8.12 27.67 1.00
N ILE A 2 -7.36 26.65 0.60
CA ILE A 2 -5.88 26.69 0.71
C ILE A 2 -5.35 27.32 -0.58
N ILE A 3 -4.87 28.57 -0.47
CA ILE A 3 -4.19 29.28 -1.57
C ILE A 3 -2.78 28.69 -1.66
N LEU A 4 -2.56 27.78 -2.62
CA LEU A 4 -1.24 27.25 -2.94
C LEU A 4 -0.41 28.35 -3.63
N ARG A 5 0.52 28.96 -2.90
CA ARG A 5 1.50 29.89 -3.49
C ARG A 5 2.40 29.13 -4.47
N PHE A 6 2.49 29.61 -5.70
CA PHE A 6 3.42 29.08 -6.72
C PHE A 6 4.86 29.04 -6.17
N GLY A 7 5.61 27.97 -6.49
CA GLY A 7 7.01 27.79 -6.08
C GLY A 7 7.24 27.02 -4.77
N ARG A 8 6.18 26.62 -4.04
CA ARG A 8 6.35 25.71 -2.89
C ARG A 8 6.53 24.26 -3.35
N LYS A 9 7.52 23.57 -2.77
CA LYS A 9 7.72 22.13 -2.98
C LYS A 9 6.50 21.36 -2.48
N LEU A 10 5.94 20.52 -3.33
CA LEU A 10 4.86 19.61 -2.96
C LEU A 10 5.42 18.51 -2.05
N LYS A 11 4.87 18.36 -0.85
CA LYS A 11 5.19 17.23 0.03
C LYS A 11 4.48 16.00 -0.51
N LEU A 12 5.17 15.26 -1.37
CA LEU A 12 4.66 14.00 -1.89
C LEU A 12 4.88 12.87 -0.87
N PRO A 13 3.91 11.96 -0.71
CA PRO A 13 4.11 10.76 0.08
C PRO A 13 5.21 9.89 -0.56
N SER A 14 5.89 9.09 0.26
CA SER A 14 6.92 8.18 -0.23
C SER A 14 6.32 7.13 -1.17
N THR A 15 7.13 6.62 -2.09
CA THR A 15 6.73 5.51 -2.97
C THR A 15 6.27 4.29 -2.18
N ARG A 16 6.87 4.04 -1.01
CA ARG A 16 6.46 2.99 -0.07
C ARG A 16 5.05 3.23 0.48
N PHE A 17 4.72 4.47 0.85
CA PHE A 17 3.38 4.82 1.34
C PHE A 17 2.33 4.57 0.25
N ILE A 18 2.62 4.99 -0.99
CA ILE A 18 1.72 4.76 -2.13
C ILE A 18 1.55 3.26 -2.38
N LYS A 19 2.63 2.48 -2.41
CA LYS A 19 2.58 1.01 -2.55
C LYS A 19 1.75 0.36 -1.45
N HIS A 20 1.91 0.79 -0.20
CA HIS A 20 1.11 0.27 0.91
C HIS A 20 -0.38 0.55 0.72
N GLN A 21 -0.76 1.78 0.35
CA GLN A 21 -2.16 2.12 0.10
C GLN A 21 -2.77 1.30 -1.05
N LEU A 22 -2.04 1.11 -2.14
CA LEU A 22 -2.49 0.28 -3.25
C LEU A 22 -2.74 -1.18 -2.82
N LEU A 23 -1.87 -1.73 -1.98
CA LEU A 23 -2.04 -3.10 -1.46
C LEU A 23 -3.22 -3.22 -0.50
N MET A 24 -3.53 -2.17 0.26
CA MET A 24 -4.74 -2.11 1.09
C MET A 24 -6.02 -2.11 0.26
N MET A 25 -6.06 -1.32 -0.81
CA MET A 25 -7.21 -1.29 -1.72
C MET A 25 -7.43 -2.67 -2.38
N MET A 26 -6.34 -3.29 -2.86
CA MET A 26 -6.40 -4.64 -3.43
C MET A 26 -6.92 -5.68 -2.42
N LEU A 27 -6.47 -5.62 -1.16
CA LEU A 27 -6.95 -6.52 -0.12
C LEU A 27 -8.45 -6.34 0.14
N GLN A 28 -8.92 -5.10 0.16
CA GLN A 28 -10.34 -4.80 0.33
C GLN A 28 -11.17 -5.37 -0.82
N ASP A 29 -10.71 -5.21 -2.07
CA ASP A 29 -11.37 -5.79 -3.24
C ASP A 29 -11.39 -7.31 -3.19
N GLU A 30 -10.31 -7.96 -2.74
CA GLU A 30 -10.26 -9.41 -2.56
C GLU A 30 -11.28 -9.90 -1.51
N ILE A 31 -11.44 -9.16 -0.42
CA ILE A 31 -12.42 -9.50 0.63
C ILE A 31 -13.85 -9.33 0.09
N LEU A 32 -14.13 -8.26 -0.64
CA LEU A 32 -15.46 -7.98 -1.19
C LEU A 32 -15.84 -8.90 -2.37
N SER A 33 -14.86 -9.33 -3.17
CA SER A 33 -15.08 -10.26 -4.30
C SER A 33 -15.13 -11.73 -3.89
N SER A 34 -14.73 -12.06 -2.65
CA SER A 34 -14.78 -13.42 -2.16
C SER A 34 -16.25 -13.89 -2.05
N PRO A 35 -16.60 -15.06 -2.60
CA PRO A 35 -17.95 -15.59 -2.47
C PRO A 35 -18.28 -15.83 -0.98
N SER A 36 -19.43 -15.30 -0.55
CA SER A 36 -19.93 -15.31 0.84
C SER A 36 -19.88 -16.69 1.53
N GLU A 37 -19.91 -17.77 0.74
CA GLU A 37 -19.91 -19.15 1.23
C GLU A 37 -18.55 -19.63 1.77
N LYS A 38 -17.44 -18.94 1.47
CA LYS A 38 -16.11 -19.36 1.93
C LYS A 38 -15.41 -18.24 2.70
N PRO A 39 -14.84 -18.54 3.88
CA PRO A 39 -14.09 -17.55 4.63
C PRO A 39 -12.87 -17.08 3.82
N PHE A 40 -12.56 -15.79 3.92
CA PHE A 40 -11.39 -15.20 3.27
C PHE A 40 -10.12 -15.95 3.66
N ASN A 41 -9.38 -16.46 2.66
CA ASN A 41 -8.15 -17.20 2.88
C ASN A 41 -6.93 -16.27 2.72
N ALA A 42 -6.46 -15.72 3.83
CA ALA A 42 -5.30 -14.82 3.87
C ALA A 42 -4.00 -15.45 3.33
N VAL A 43 -3.87 -16.78 3.32
CA VAL A 43 -2.68 -17.46 2.78
C VAL A 43 -2.66 -17.40 1.25
N LYS A 44 -3.85 -17.39 0.62
CA LYS A 44 -4.00 -17.31 -0.83
C LYS A 44 -4.08 -15.87 -1.36
N SER A 45 -4.14 -14.87 -0.47
CA SER A 45 -4.25 -13.46 -0.84
C SER A 45 -2.93 -12.93 -1.44
N PRO A 46 -2.93 -12.52 -2.73
CA PRO A 46 -1.76 -11.89 -3.33
C PRO A 46 -1.46 -10.52 -2.71
N ALA A 47 -2.46 -9.76 -2.26
CA ALA A 47 -2.26 -8.52 -1.52
C ALA A 47 -1.45 -8.74 -0.22
N ILE A 48 -1.81 -9.74 0.58
CA ILE A 48 -1.09 -10.08 1.82
C ILE A 48 0.35 -10.55 1.52
N ALA A 49 0.54 -11.37 0.48
CA ALA A 49 1.87 -11.82 0.09
C ALA A 49 2.78 -10.65 -0.30
N LYS A 50 2.27 -9.68 -1.06
CA LYS A 50 3.01 -8.47 -1.45
C LYS A 50 3.25 -7.53 -0.27
N MET A 51 2.32 -7.41 0.66
CA MET A 51 2.50 -6.63 1.89
C MET A 51 3.65 -7.16 2.74
N ARG A 52 3.74 -8.48 2.90
CA ARG A 52 4.86 -9.12 3.62
C ARG A 52 6.20 -8.83 2.95
N ARG A 53 6.25 -8.86 1.62
CA ARG A 53 7.44 -8.47 0.85
C ARG A 53 7.80 -7.00 1.04
N LEU A 54 6.82 -6.10 1.00
CA LEU A 54 7.03 -4.67 1.22
C LEU A 54 7.56 -4.37 2.64
N ALA A 55 7.12 -5.13 3.64
CA ALA A 55 7.65 -5.06 5.01
C ALA A 55 9.08 -5.63 5.13
N ALA A 56 9.38 -6.68 4.36
CA ALA A 56 10.71 -7.29 4.31
C ALA A 56 11.73 -6.47 3.52
N GLU A 57 11.29 -5.63 2.58
CA GLU A 57 12.11 -4.59 1.95
C GLU A 57 12.50 -3.56 3.03
N ARG A 58 13.56 -3.85 3.79
CA ARG A 58 14.21 -2.83 4.61
C ARG A 58 14.59 -1.65 3.72
N PRO A 59 14.35 -0.40 4.15
CA PRO A 59 14.93 0.72 3.43
C PRO A 59 16.44 0.48 3.45
N LYS A 60 17.07 0.45 2.27
CA LYS A 60 18.54 0.56 2.23
C LYS A 60 18.84 1.92 2.84
N THR A 61 19.26 1.93 4.10
CA THR A 61 19.85 3.10 4.73
C THR A 61 21.18 3.31 4.02
N GLY A 62 21.14 3.90 2.83
CA GLY A 62 22.29 4.54 2.20
C GLY A 62 22.50 5.86 2.90
N ALA A 63 23.04 5.79 4.12
CA ALA A 63 23.82 6.87 4.68
C ALA A 63 25.26 6.60 4.23
N ASP A 64 25.71 7.38 3.25
CA ASP A 64 27.02 8.03 3.10
C ASP A 64 27.18 8.54 1.66
#